data_AF-A0A235J9L9-F1
#
_entry.id   AF-A0A235J9L9-F1
#
_cell.length_a   1.000
_cell.length_b   1.000
_cell.length_c   1.000
_cell.angle_alpha   90.00
_cell.angle_beta   90.00
_cell.angle_gamma   90.00
#
_symmetry.space_group_name_H-M   'P 1'
#
loop_
_entity.id
_entity.type
_entity.pdbx_description
1 polymer ?
#
loop_
_entity_poly.entity_id
_entity_poly.type
_entity_poly.pdbx_seq_one_letter_code
_entity_poly.pdbx_strand_id
1 'polypeptide(L)' 'MLEIGWFSVKLFFKGKLLRDPVYFIKQTTIGIAVGFLLLVLLAQAPIPFYLPIILSSFVTGMIMPFLFKDFKTK' A
#
# COMPACT_ATOMS: atom_id res chain seq x y z
N MET A 1 2.85 -21.67 -11.63
CA MET A 1 2.71 -20.66 -10.55
C MET A 1 2.10 -19.34 -11.04
N LEU A 2 2.44 -18.84 -12.24
CA LEU A 2 1.81 -17.64 -12.82
C LEU A 2 0.28 -17.78 -13.02
N GLU A 3 -0.20 -18.97 -13.33
CA GLU A 3 -1.65 -19.25 -13.47
C GLU A 3 -2.42 -18.99 -12.17
N ILE A 4 -1.84 -19.33 -11.01
CA ILE A 4 -2.45 -19.09 -9.69
C ILE A 4 -2.55 -17.59 -9.41
N GLY A 5 -1.52 -16.83 -9.81
CA GLY A 5 -1.53 -15.36 -9.78
C GLY A 5 -2.63 -14.79 -10.67
N TRP A 6 -2.79 -15.33 -11.89
CA TRP A 6 -3.83 -14.90 -12.83
C TRP A 6 -5.24 -15.16 -12.31
N PHE A 7 -5.48 -16.32 -11.69
CA PHE A 7 -6.75 -16.61 -11.02
C PHE A 7 -7.02 -15.67 -9.85
N SER A 8 -6.00 -15.37 -9.03
CA SER A 8 -6.12 -14.43 -7.91
C SER A 8 -6.48 -13.01 -8.39
N VAL A 9 -5.83 -12.54 -9.45
CA VAL A 9 -6.15 -11.24 -10.08
C VAL A 9 -7.59 -11.24 -10.60
N LYS A 10 -8.02 -12.30 -11.31
CA LYS A 10 -9.39 -12.43 -11.81
C LYS A 10 -10.44 -12.45 -10.69
N LEU A 11 -10.14 -13.10 -9.57
CA LEU A 11 -11.00 -13.15 -8.37
C LEU A 11 -11.03 -11.81 -7.62
N PHE A 12 -9.92 -11.08 -7.60
CA PHE A 12 -9.81 -9.73 -7.04
C PHE A 12 -10.70 -8.75 -7.81
N PHE A 13 -10.60 -8.72 -9.15
CA PHE A 13 -11.47 -7.89 -9.99
C PHE A 13 -12.95 -8.28 -9.91
N LYS A 14 -13.26 -9.55 -9.62
CA LYS A 14 -14.64 -10.00 -9.38
C LYS A 14 -15.17 -9.66 -7.98
N GLY A 15 -14.35 -9.05 -7.11
CA GLY A 15 -14.72 -8.76 -5.72
C GLY A 15 -14.93 -10.01 -4.86
N LYS A 16 -14.47 -11.17 -5.33
CA LYS A 16 -14.66 -12.47 -4.66
C LYS A 16 -13.47 -12.90 -3.81
N LEU A 17 -12.32 -12.22 -3.96
CA LEU A 17 -11.11 -12.52 -3.20
C LEU A 17 -11.11 -11.86 -1.81
N LEU A 18 -11.64 -10.64 -1.75
CA LEU A 18 -11.64 -9.82 -0.55
C LEU A 18 -12.96 -9.94 0.17
N ARG A 19 -12.93 -10.11 1.49
CA ARG A 19 -14.14 -10.06 2.32
C ARG A 19 -14.76 -8.66 2.27
N ASP A 20 -13.93 -7.62 2.39
CA ASP A 20 -14.33 -6.21 2.39
C ASP A 20 -13.44 -5.38 1.43
N PRO A 21 -13.81 -5.24 0.15
CA PRO A 21 -13.02 -4.50 -0.83
C PRO A 21 -12.90 -3.01 -0.49
N VAL A 22 -13.93 -2.42 0.13
CA VAL A 22 -13.92 -1.02 0.58
C VAL A 22 -12.87 -0.80 1.68
N TYR A 23 -12.72 -1.76 2.59
CA TYR A 23 -11.70 -1.70 3.63
C TYR A 23 -10.29 -1.73 3.03
N PHE A 24 -10.05 -2.62 2.08
CA PHE A 24 -8.77 -2.70 1.37
C PHE A 24 -8.41 -1.39 0.65
N ILE A 25 -9.36 -0.81 -0.10
CA ILE A 25 -9.14 0.47 -0.79
C ILE A 25 -8.85 1.57 0.24
N LYS A 26 -9.67 1.70 1.29
CA LYS A 26 -9.49 2.72 2.33
C LYS A 26 -8.10 2.64 2.97
N GLN A 27 -7.66 1.44 3.33
CA GLN A 27 -6.35 1.25 3.93
C GLN A 27 -5.21 1.53 2.95
N THR A 28 -5.33 1.08 1.71
CA THR A 28 -4.36 1.40 0.66
C THR A 28 -4.24 2.91 0.47
N THR A 29 -5.37 3.63 0.41
CA THR A 29 -5.39 5.09 0.29
C THR A 29 -4.73 5.77 1.49
N ILE A 30 -4.95 5.29 2.72
CA ILE A 30 -4.30 5.84 3.91
C ILE A 30 -2.78 5.62 3.84
N GLY A 31 -2.33 4.40 3.50
CA GLY A 31 -0.90 4.11 3.35
C GLY A 31 -0.23 5.00 2.30
N ILE A 32 -0.85 5.13 1.12
CA ILE A 32 -0.37 6.00 0.04
C ILE A 32 -0.34 7.47 0.49
N ALA A 33 -1.40 7.95 1.15
CA ALA A 33 -1.48 9.33 1.60
C ALA A 33 -0.40 9.65 2.64
N VAL A 34 -0.16 8.75 3.60
CA VAL A 34 0.91 8.90 4.60
C VAL A 34 2.28 8.92 3.93
N GLY A 35 2.54 7.98 3.02
CA GLY A 35 3.80 7.92 2.27
C GLY A 35 4.06 9.16 1.43
N PHE A 36 3.04 9.63 0.72
CA PHE A 36 3.11 10.83 -0.10
C PHE A 36 3.33 12.10 0.74
N LEU A 37 2.61 12.25 1.85
CA LEU A 37 2.81 13.37 2.77
C LEU A 37 4.23 13.37 3.35
N LEU A 38 4.75 12.21 3.76
CA LEU A 38 6.12 12.07 4.23
C LEU A 38 7.13 12.48 3.15
N LEU A 39 6.94 12.03 1.91
CA LEU A 39 7.81 12.39 0.80
C LEU A 39 7.80 13.90 0.56
N VAL A 40 6.61 14.52 0.50
CA VAL A 40 6.48 15.97 0.26
C VAL A 40 7.08 16.80 1.39
N LEU A 41 6.95 16.36 2.64
CA LEU A 41 7.57 17.03 3.79
C LEU A 41 9.10 16.92 3.75
N LEU A 42 9.64 15.73 3.47
CA LEU A 42 11.09 15.52 3.39
C LEU A 42 11.72 16.17 2.15
N ALA A 43 10.97 16.29 1.06
CA ALA A 43 11.43 16.94 -0.17
C ALA A 43 11.58 18.46 -0.05
N GLN A 44 10.96 19.10 0.96
CA GLN A 44 11.13 20.52 1.24
C GLN A 44 12.45 20.83 1.97
N ALA A 45 13.09 19.82 2.56
CA ALA A 45 14.39 19.99 3.19
C ALA A 45 15.49 20.10 2.12
N PRO A 46 16.60 20.83 2.38
CA PRO A 46 17.74 20.95 1.46
C PRO A 46 18.59 19.66 1.47
N ILE A 47 17.94 18.50 1.32
CA ILE A 47 18.53 17.17 1.35
C ILE A 47 18.44 16.59 -0.07
N PRO A 48 19.42 15.78 -0.51
CA PRO A 48 19.33 15.09 -1.80
C PRO A 48 18.04 14.27 -1.92
N PHE A 49 17.35 14.38 -3.06
CA PHE A 49 16.01 13.81 -3.28
C PHE A 49 15.93 12.28 -3.15
N TYR A 50 17.05 11.57 -3.30
CA TYR A 50 17.11 10.12 -3.09
C TYR A 50 16.85 9.72 -1.62
N LEU A 51 17.23 10.56 -0.65
CA LEU A 51 17.03 10.28 0.78
C LEU A 51 15.54 10.28 1.15
N PRO A 52 14.75 11.34 0.83
CA PRO A 52 13.31 11.37 1.01
C PRO A 52 12.60 10.16 0.40
N ILE A 53 12.97 9.77 -0.84
CA ILE A 53 12.35 8.62 -1.53
C ILE A 53 12.58 7.32 -0.76
N ILE A 54 13.82 7.04 -0.36
CA ILE A 54 14.17 5.80 0.34
C ILE A 54 13.43 5.75 1.69
N LEU A 55 13.49 6.84 2.45
CA LEU A 55 12.84 6.93 3.77
C LEU A 55 11.31 6.83 3.65
N SER A 56 10.69 7.56 2.74
CA SER A 56 9.23 7.52 2.56
C SER A 56 8.76 6.14 2.11
N SER A 57 9.49 5.50 1.19
CA SER A 57 9.16 4.16 0.70
C SER A 57 9.33 3.12 1.80
N PHE A 58 10.41 3.21 2.59
CA PHE A 58 10.67 2.32 3.71
C PHE A 58 9.59 2.42 4.78
N VAL A 59 9.25 3.65 5.20
CA VAL A 59 8.21 3.89 6.20
C VAL A 59 6.83 3.43 5.70
N THR A 60 6.48 3.71 4.45
CA THR A 60 5.23 3.25 3.85
C THR A 60 5.16 1.73 3.81
N GLY A 61 6.25 1.07 3.41
CA GLY A 61 6.35 -0.39 3.38
C GLY A 61 6.22 -1.02 4.76
N MET A 62 6.80 -0.40 5.80
CA MET A 62 6.67 -0.86 7.19
C MET A 62 5.26 -0.68 7.74
N ILE A 63 4.56 0.39 7.36
CA ILE A 63 3.20 0.70 7.82
C ILE A 63 2.15 -0.23 7.16
N MET A 64 2.38 -0.63 5.91
CA MET A 64 1.47 -1.47 5.13
C MET A 64 1.00 -2.76 5.85
N PRO A 65 1.88 -3.60 6.44
CA PRO A 65 1.45 -4.81 7.16
C PRO A 65 0.62 -4.51 8.42
N PHE A 66 0.84 -3.36 9.07
CA PHE A 66 0.02 -2.97 10.21
C PHE A 66 -1.35 -2.47 9.80
N LEU A 67 -1.45 -1.74 8.68
CA LEU A 67 -2.76 -1.37 8.13
C LEU A 67 -3.53 -2.64 7.78
N PHE A 68 -2.97 -3.53 6.97
CA PHE A 68 -3.65 -4.75 6.56
C PHE A 68 -3.75 -5.84 7.64
N LYS A 69 -3.53 -5.53 8.92
CA LYS A 69 -3.57 -6.52 10.00
C LYS A 69 -4.91 -7.24 10.13
N ASP A 70 -6.02 -6.54 9.90
CA ASP A 70 -7.38 -7.13 9.94
C ASP A 70 -7.89 -7.58 8.56
N PHE A 71 -7.01 -7.60 7.55
CA PHE A 71 -7.37 -8.03 6.21
C PHE A 71 -7.65 -9.54 6.20
N LYS A 72 -8.91 -9.90 5.97
CA LYS A 72 -9.35 -11.29 5.79
C LYS A 72 -9.73 -11.53 4.34
N THR A 73 -9.13 -12.56 3.74
CA THR A 73 -9.60 -13.13 2.48
C THR A 73 -10.88 -13.92 2.72
N LYS A 74 -11.75 -13.98 1.72
CA LYS A 74 -12.99 -14.77 1.78
C LYS A 74 -12.75 -16.23 1.44
#